data_AF-A0A8B2HSG4-F1
#
_entry.id   AF-A0A8B2HSG4-F1
#
_cell.length_a   1.000
_cell.length_b   1.000
_cell.length_c   1.000
_cell.angle_alpha   90.00
_cell.angle_beta   90.00
_cell.angle_gamma   90.00
#
_symmetry.space_group_name_H-M   'P 1'
#
loop_
_entity.id
_entity.type
_entity.pdbx_description
1 polymer ?
#
loop_
_entity_poly.entity_id
_entity_poly.type
_entity_poly.pdbx_seq_one_letter_code
_entity_poly.pdbx_strand_id
1 'polypeptide(L)'
;MNTKKTFSVMITIVLASIAVVFASSYTLDFDNTNKIGFTYSDSKLIKNVLSSKDIFMSTPIRISDYTVKQYCMYFDQDNDQHIMDYCLTSALTNLHGEPLGNINIGGNSEHPQMAVALIETSDIDSRQETIVSVFDTLIDVLVCDCWEEQQPGGFASVSDWIAAAKAYYVESEQNSTKSKISGLVGNQLILEITSTGDSYLWTLIVLK
;
A
#
# COMPACT_ATOMS: atom_id res chain seq x y z
N MET A 1 44.74 7.05 -64.75
CA MET A 1 45.63 8.08 -64.18
C MET A 1 44.80 9.36 -64.05
N ASN A 2 44.94 10.09 -62.93
CA ASN A 2 44.25 11.35 -62.57
C ASN A 2 42.78 11.21 -62.10
N THR A 3 42.30 11.84 -61.03
CA THR A 3 42.87 12.39 -59.78
C THR A 3 41.64 12.67 -58.90
N LYS A 4 41.73 12.35 -57.60
CA LYS A 4 40.70 12.62 -56.60
C LYS A 4 40.44 14.13 -56.49
N LYS A 5 39.17 14.54 -56.44
CA LYS A 5 38.72 15.80 -55.81
C LYS A 5 37.52 15.48 -54.93
N THR A 6 37.77 15.30 -53.65
CA THR A 6 36.74 15.21 -52.60
C THR A 6 36.29 16.61 -52.24
N PHE A 7 35.07 16.98 -52.62
CA PHE A 7 34.39 18.17 -52.12
C PHE A 7 33.89 17.89 -50.70
N SER A 8 34.39 18.65 -49.74
CA SER A 8 33.90 18.65 -48.36
C SER A 8 32.60 19.44 -48.33
N VAL A 9 31.47 18.75 -48.09
CA VAL A 9 30.16 19.38 -47.85
C VAL A 9 29.90 19.30 -46.36
N MET A 10 30.03 20.45 -45.68
CA MET A 10 29.57 20.65 -44.31
C MET A 10 28.04 20.65 -44.33
N ILE A 11 27.41 19.56 -43.89
CA ILE A 11 25.98 19.51 -43.63
C ILE A 11 25.76 20.11 -42.24
N THR A 12 25.35 21.37 -42.21
CA THR A 12 24.77 22.02 -41.03
C THR A 12 23.43 21.37 -40.73
N ILE A 13 23.38 20.54 -39.69
CA ILE A 13 22.14 19.99 -39.14
C ILE A 13 21.47 21.11 -38.34
N VAL A 14 20.36 21.64 -38.86
CA VAL A 14 19.45 22.50 -38.10
C VAL A 14 18.65 21.59 -37.18
N LEU A 15 19.01 21.57 -35.90
CA LEU A 15 18.20 20.92 -34.87
C LEU A 15 16.96 21.78 -34.63
N ALA A 16 15.83 21.35 -35.18
CA ALA A 16 14.52 21.83 -34.78
C ALA A 16 14.29 21.39 -33.32
N SER A 17 14.28 22.35 -32.42
CA SER A 17 13.94 22.16 -31.00
C SER A 17 12.46 21.76 -30.91
N ILE A 18 12.20 20.46 -30.78
CA ILE A 18 10.91 19.96 -30.31
C ILE A 18 10.86 20.26 -28.82
N ALA A 19 10.03 21.24 -28.43
CA ALA A 19 9.69 21.48 -27.04
C ALA A 19 8.87 20.29 -26.54
N VAL A 20 9.52 19.37 -25.84
CA VAL A 20 8.85 18.35 -25.05
C VAL A 20 8.27 19.04 -23.83
N VAL A 21 6.94 19.17 -23.79
CA VAL A 21 6.22 19.58 -22.59
C VAL A 21 6.34 18.44 -21.59
N PHE A 22 7.19 18.62 -20.59
CA PHE A 22 7.21 17.75 -19.42
C PHE A 22 5.88 17.97 -18.69
N ALA A 23 5.00 16.97 -18.74
CA ALA A 23 3.95 16.84 -17.75
C ALA A 23 4.65 16.66 -16.40
N SER A 24 4.34 17.54 -15.46
CA SER A 24 4.88 17.51 -14.11
C SER A 24 4.53 16.16 -13.47
N SER A 25 5.49 15.24 -13.39
CA SER A 25 5.42 14.17 -12.41
C SER A 25 5.45 14.85 -11.05
N TYR A 26 4.35 14.77 -10.30
CA TYR A 26 4.35 15.15 -8.90
C TYR A 26 5.30 14.19 -8.20
N THR A 27 6.56 14.58 -8.01
CA THR A 27 7.45 13.93 -7.05
C THR A 27 6.89 14.28 -5.67
N LEU A 28 6.21 13.33 -5.04
CA LEU A 28 5.96 13.42 -3.61
C LEU A 28 7.34 13.35 -2.95
N ASP A 29 7.83 14.50 -2.50
CA ASP A 29 9.08 14.59 -1.75
C ASP A 29 8.81 14.03 -0.35
N PHE A 30 8.90 12.71 -0.21
CA PHE A 30 8.98 12.06 1.08
C PHE A 30 10.36 12.41 1.64
N ASP A 31 10.39 13.35 2.60
CA ASP A 31 11.60 13.67 3.35
C ASP A 31 12.12 12.38 4.01
N ASN A 32 13.08 11.72 3.36
CA ASN A 32 13.62 10.41 3.73
C ASN A 32 14.63 10.55 4.88
N THR A 33 14.35 11.43 5.84
CA THR A 33 15.00 11.41 7.14
C THR A 33 14.31 10.37 8.00
N ASN A 34 14.78 9.12 7.94
CA ASN A 34 14.54 8.05 8.92
C ASN A 34 13.22 8.21 9.71
N LYS A 35 12.07 8.10 9.04
CA LYS A 35 10.78 8.14 9.73
C LYS A 35 10.64 6.82 10.49
N ILE A 36 11.07 6.81 11.75
CA ILE A 36 10.94 5.63 12.62
C ILE A 36 9.46 5.48 12.99
N GLY A 37 8.72 4.79 12.11
CA GLY A 37 7.31 4.46 12.27
C GLY A 37 6.34 5.58 11.89
N PHE A 38 5.05 5.22 11.89
CA PHE A 38 3.94 6.10 11.53
C PHE A 38 3.28 6.81 12.72
N THR A 39 2.45 7.81 12.45
CA THR A 39 1.69 8.62 13.40
C THR A 39 0.21 8.64 13.01
N TYR A 40 -0.68 9.04 13.93
CA TYR A 40 -2.10 9.19 13.61
C TYR A 40 -2.37 10.23 12.51
N SER A 41 -1.50 11.23 12.37
CA SER A 41 -1.60 12.25 11.32
C SER A 41 -1.34 11.72 9.92
N ASP A 42 -0.68 10.57 9.78
CA ASP A 42 -0.41 9.95 8.47
C ASP A 42 -1.69 9.51 7.76
N SER A 43 -2.81 9.35 8.50
CA SER A 43 -4.14 9.16 7.92
C SER A 43 -4.54 10.24 6.90
N LYS A 44 -4.06 11.47 7.08
CA LYS A 44 -4.29 12.56 6.11
C LYS A 44 -3.53 12.34 4.82
N LEU A 45 -2.28 11.84 4.91
CA LEU A 45 -1.47 11.55 3.74
C LEU A 45 -2.02 10.36 2.97
N ILE A 46 -2.38 9.27 3.68
CA ILE A 46 -3.07 8.12 3.09
C ILE A 46 -4.30 8.57 2.32
N LYS A 47 -5.18 9.36 2.95
CA LYS A 47 -6.40 9.88 2.30
C LYS A 47 -6.10 10.62 1.01
N ASN A 48 -5.07 11.47 0.99
CA ASN A 48 -4.70 12.23 -0.20
C ASN A 48 -4.20 11.33 -1.33
N VAL A 49 -3.33 10.37 -1.03
CA VAL A 49 -2.78 9.43 -2.03
C VAL A 49 -3.87 8.50 -2.58
N LEU A 50 -4.75 7.98 -1.72
CA LEU A 50 -5.88 7.16 -2.18
C LEU A 50 -6.85 7.95 -3.06
N SER A 51 -7.08 9.23 -2.76
CA SER A 51 -7.99 10.07 -3.55
C SER A 51 -7.47 10.29 -4.98
N SER A 52 -6.15 10.30 -5.21
CA SER A 52 -5.59 10.36 -6.57
C SER A 52 -5.68 9.02 -7.32
N LYS A 53 -6.06 7.95 -6.63
CA LYS A 53 -6.32 6.60 -7.16
C LYS A 53 -7.82 6.28 -7.17
N ASP A 54 -8.69 7.31 -7.10
CA ASP A 54 -10.16 7.17 -7.13
C ASP A 54 -10.74 6.33 -5.96
N ILE A 55 -10.00 6.25 -4.85
CA ILE A 55 -10.39 5.60 -3.60
C ILE A 55 -10.55 6.67 -2.52
N PHE A 56 -11.74 6.80 -1.97
CA PHE A 56 -12.07 7.86 -1.02
C PHE A 56 -12.05 7.34 0.40
N MET A 57 -11.31 8.02 1.27
CA MET A 57 -11.22 7.73 2.69
C MET A 57 -12.04 8.75 3.50
N SER A 58 -12.91 8.26 4.38
CA SER A 58 -13.68 9.12 5.29
C SER A 58 -12.76 9.88 6.26
N THR A 59 -13.30 10.90 6.93
CA THR A 59 -12.60 11.45 8.10
C THR A 59 -12.51 10.36 9.17
N PRO A 60 -11.34 10.18 9.83
CA PRO A 60 -11.21 9.16 10.87
C PRO A 60 -12.12 9.42 12.06
N ILE A 61 -12.75 8.36 12.55
CA ILE A 61 -13.54 8.34 13.79
C ILE A 61 -12.67 7.73 14.88
N ARG A 62 -12.60 8.41 16.03
CA ARG A 62 -11.88 7.92 17.21
C ARG A 62 -12.74 6.94 17.99
N ILE A 63 -12.15 5.80 18.32
CA ILE A 63 -12.72 4.77 19.20
C ILE A 63 -11.75 4.56 20.36
N SER A 64 -12.25 4.68 21.58
CA SER A 64 -11.50 4.50 22.83
C SER A 64 -12.35 3.86 23.94
N ASP A 65 -13.43 3.18 23.54
CA ASP A 65 -14.30 2.43 24.44
C ASP A 65 -14.11 0.91 24.21
N TYR A 66 -14.96 0.10 24.84
CA TYR A 66 -14.89 -1.36 24.77
C TYR A 66 -15.07 -1.94 23.35
N THR A 67 -15.48 -1.13 22.36
CA THR A 67 -15.64 -1.56 20.96
C THR A 67 -14.33 -1.55 20.18
N VAL A 68 -13.24 -0.99 20.74
CA VAL A 68 -11.93 -0.89 20.07
C VAL A 68 -11.43 -2.22 19.49
N LYS A 69 -11.71 -3.34 20.18
CA LYS A 69 -11.37 -4.71 19.76
C LYS A 69 -11.97 -5.14 18.41
N GLN A 70 -13.03 -4.47 17.95
CA GLN A 70 -13.66 -4.74 16.66
C GLN A 70 -12.89 -4.13 15.49
N TYR A 71 -12.01 -3.17 15.76
CA TYR A 71 -11.35 -2.37 14.73
C TYR A 71 -9.83 -2.48 14.79
N CYS A 72 -9.26 -2.41 15.99
CA CYS A 72 -7.82 -2.42 16.22
C CYS A 72 -7.43 -3.60 17.11
N MET A 73 -7.44 -4.78 16.50
CA MET A 73 -7.02 -6.04 17.10
C MET A 73 -6.25 -6.84 16.05
N TYR A 74 -5.20 -7.54 16.46
CA TYR A 74 -4.51 -8.51 15.63
C TYR A 74 -4.04 -9.72 16.44
N PHE A 75 -3.67 -10.79 15.75
CA PHE A 75 -3.04 -11.96 16.33
C PHE A 75 -1.58 -12.01 15.87
N ASP A 76 -0.66 -12.22 16.80
CA ASP A 76 0.76 -12.31 16.49
C ASP A 76 1.18 -13.70 15.96
N GLN A 77 2.47 -14.02 16.05
CA GLN A 77 3.01 -15.30 15.58
C GLN A 77 2.63 -16.49 16.47
N ASP A 78 2.43 -16.25 17.77
CA ASP A 78 2.06 -17.25 18.76
C ASP A 78 0.53 -17.37 18.90
N ASN A 79 -0.20 -16.66 18.02
CA ASN A 79 -1.65 -16.54 18.03
C ASN A 79 -2.18 -15.86 19.29
N ASP A 80 -1.34 -15.04 19.93
CA ASP A 80 -1.74 -14.19 21.04
C ASP A 80 -2.49 -12.96 20.52
N GLN A 81 -3.57 -12.64 21.22
CA GLN A 81 -4.46 -11.55 20.86
C GLN A 81 -3.94 -10.23 21.41
N HIS A 82 -3.69 -9.26 20.53
CA HIS A 82 -3.30 -7.90 20.88
C HIS A 82 -4.43 -6.94 20.58
N ILE A 83 -4.95 -6.27 21.61
CA ILE A 83 -6.01 -5.27 21.50
C ILE A 83 -5.41 -3.90 21.85
N MET A 84 -5.70 -2.90 21.04
CA MET A 84 -5.26 -1.53 21.28
C MET A 84 -6.25 -0.77 22.16
N ASP A 85 -5.77 0.18 22.95
CA ASP A 85 -6.62 1.04 23.80
C ASP A 85 -7.26 2.20 23.02
N TYR A 86 -6.67 2.54 21.88
CA TYR A 86 -7.07 3.67 21.04
C TYR A 86 -7.03 3.27 19.56
N CYS A 87 -8.06 3.66 18.81
CA CYS A 87 -8.17 3.37 17.39
C CYS A 87 -8.76 4.55 16.61
N LEU A 88 -8.19 4.85 15.44
CA LEU A 88 -8.80 5.70 14.42
C LEU A 88 -9.29 4.82 13.29
N THR A 89 -10.60 4.79 13.04
CA THR A 89 -11.19 4.04 11.93
C THR A 89 -11.67 4.97 10.82
N SER A 90 -11.42 4.60 9.57
CA SER A 90 -11.89 5.33 8.38
C SER A 90 -12.47 4.36 7.36
N ALA A 91 -13.63 4.67 6.81
CA ALA A 91 -14.24 3.90 5.74
C ALA A 91 -13.58 4.23 4.40
N LEU A 92 -13.52 3.23 3.52
CA LEU A 92 -13.08 3.34 2.13
C LEU A 92 -14.24 3.14 1.18
N THR A 93 -14.37 4.01 0.19
CA THR A 93 -15.35 3.90 -0.90
C THR A 93 -14.71 4.15 -2.26
N ASN A 94 -15.33 3.66 -3.33
CA ASN A 94 -14.96 4.04 -4.69
C ASN A 94 -15.64 5.35 -5.12
N LEU A 95 -15.42 5.77 -6.37
CA LEU A 95 -16.06 6.94 -7.01
C LEU A 95 -17.59 6.93 -6.98
N HIS A 96 -18.22 5.76 -6.91
CA HIS A 96 -19.67 5.62 -6.86
C HIS A 96 -20.22 5.60 -5.43
N GLY A 97 -19.34 5.73 -4.42
CA GLY A 97 -19.71 5.66 -3.00
C GLY A 97 -19.96 4.22 -2.51
N GLU A 98 -19.61 3.21 -3.30
CA GLU A 98 -19.74 1.81 -2.87
C GLU A 98 -18.65 1.49 -1.84
N PRO A 99 -18.99 0.73 -0.78
CA PRO A 99 -18.02 0.36 0.24
C PRO A 99 -16.95 -0.60 -0.31
N LEU A 100 -15.71 -0.29 0.03
CA LEU A 100 -14.53 -1.11 -0.26
C LEU A 100 -14.01 -1.80 1.00
N GLY A 101 -14.12 -1.14 2.16
CA GLY A 101 -13.64 -1.63 3.44
C GLY A 101 -13.25 -0.48 4.36
N ASN A 102 -12.19 -0.64 5.15
CA ASN A 102 -11.77 0.36 6.13
C ASN A 102 -10.27 0.30 6.44
N ILE A 103 -9.74 1.43 6.91
CA ILE A 103 -8.39 1.54 7.47
C ILE A 103 -8.50 1.92 8.93
N ASN A 104 -7.82 1.16 9.78
CA ASN A 104 -7.78 1.36 11.22
C ASN A 104 -6.33 1.59 11.67
N ILE A 105 -6.06 2.66 12.40
CA ILE A 105 -4.74 2.91 13.01
C ILE A 105 -4.91 2.80 14.52
N GLY A 106 -4.17 1.90 15.15
CA GLY A 106 -4.33 1.50 16.55
C GLY A 106 -3.07 1.65 17.38
N GLY A 107 -3.23 1.89 18.69
CA GLY A 107 -2.15 2.02 19.67
C GLY A 107 -2.68 2.57 20.99
N ASN A 108 -1.88 3.41 21.65
CA ASN A 108 -2.37 4.30 22.71
C ASN A 108 -2.68 5.69 22.14
N SER A 109 -3.19 6.62 22.96
CA SER A 109 -3.62 7.94 22.48
C SER A 109 -2.53 8.81 21.85
N GLU A 110 -1.25 8.48 22.06
CA GLU A 110 -0.10 9.26 21.59
C GLU A 110 0.72 8.51 20.54
N HIS A 111 0.79 7.19 20.64
CA HIS A 111 1.70 6.34 19.89
C HIS A 111 0.93 5.22 19.20
N PRO A 112 0.70 5.32 17.87
CA PRO A 112 0.19 4.20 17.12
C PRO A 112 1.25 3.11 17.04
N GLN A 113 0.79 1.86 17.11
CA GLN A 113 1.60 0.63 17.09
C GLN A 113 1.22 -0.28 15.92
N MET A 114 -0.01 -0.13 15.41
CA MET A 114 -0.51 -0.91 14.29
C MET A 114 -1.32 -0.08 13.31
N ALA A 115 -1.35 -0.51 12.06
CA ALA A 115 -2.35 -0.11 11.08
C ALA A 115 -2.92 -1.35 10.40
N VAL A 116 -4.21 -1.34 10.11
CA VAL A 116 -4.92 -2.43 9.44
C VAL A 116 -5.75 -1.87 8.31
N ALA A 117 -5.55 -2.37 7.09
CA ALA A 117 -6.48 -2.19 6.00
C ALA A 117 -7.27 -3.47 5.80
N LEU A 118 -8.60 -3.34 5.74
CA LEU A 118 -9.54 -4.40 5.44
C LEU A 118 -10.21 -4.06 4.11
N ILE A 119 -10.17 -4.96 3.13
CA ILE A 119 -10.84 -4.82 1.84
C ILE A 119 -11.70 -6.06 1.60
N GLU A 120 -12.98 -5.86 1.35
CA GLU A 120 -13.92 -6.94 1.06
C GLU A 120 -14.19 -7.05 -0.44
N THR A 121 -14.12 -8.29 -0.94
CA THR A 121 -14.34 -8.61 -2.35
C THR A 121 -15.36 -9.74 -2.48
N SER A 122 -16.25 -9.66 -3.47
CA SER A 122 -17.27 -10.70 -3.71
C SER A 122 -16.67 -11.98 -4.31
N ASP A 123 -15.52 -11.85 -4.94
CA ASP A 123 -14.75 -12.94 -5.55
C ASP A 123 -13.26 -12.70 -5.32
N ILE A 124 -12.46 -13.78 -5.26
CA ILE A 124 -11.02 -13.73 -4.98
C ILE A 124 -10.25 -12.94 -6.06
N ASP A 125 -10.74 -12.89 -7.30
CA ASP A 125 -10.13 -12.16 -8.40
C ASP A 125 -10.72 -10.77 -8.61
N SER A 126 -11.75 -10.40 -7.87
CA SER A 126 -12.34 -9.06 -7.97
C SER A 126 -11.52 -8.01 -7.21
N ARG A 127 -11.60 -6.74 -7.67
CA ARG A 127 -11.00 -5.56 -7.00
C ARG A 127 -9.49 -5.64 -6.75
N GLN A 128 -8.74 -6.41 -7.54
CA GLN A 128 -7.28 -6.56 -7.38
C GLN A 128 -6.54 -5.22 -7.45
N GLU A 129 -6.89 -4.36 -8.40
CA GLU A 129 -6.29 -3.02 -8.50
C GLU A 129 -6.55 -2.17 -7.24
N THR A 130 -7.73 -2.29 -6.63
CA THR A 130 -8.06 -1.61 -5.36
C THR A 130 -7.23 -2.18 -4.22
N ILE A 131 -7.13 -3.50 -4.09
CA ILE A 131 -6.33 -4.16 -3.05
C ILE A 131 -4.88 -3.71 -3.13
N VAL A 132 -4.27 -3.81 -4.32
CA VAL A 132 -2.89 -3.36 -4.57
C VAL A 132 -2.76 -1.88 -4.24
N SER A 133 -3.64 -1.02 -4.77
CA SER A 133 -3.58 0.43 -4.52
C SER A 133 -3.64 0.80 -3.05
N VAL A 134 -4.53 0.15 -2.27
CA VAL A 134 -4.65 0.43 -0.84
C VAL A 134 -3.43 -0.06 -0.09
N PHE A 135 -3.00 -1.31 -0.32
CA PHE A 135 -1.92 -1.93 0.45
C PHE A 135 -0.57 -1.28 0.16
N ASP A 136 -0.29 -1.00 -1.11
CA ASP A 136 0.87 -0.24 -1.58
C ASP A 136 0.92 1.15 -0.93
N THR A 137 -0.20 1.90 -0.96
CA THR A 137 -0.28 3.22 -0.32
C THR A 137 -0.03 3.16 1.18
N LEU A 138 -0.54 2.14 1.88
CA LEU A 138 -0.28 2.00 3.31
C LEU A 138 1.20 1.72 3.58
N ILE A 139 1.83 0.85 2.80
CA ILE A 139 3.24 0.50 2.97
C ILE A 139 4.12 1.72 2.69
N ASP A 140 3.89 2.42 1.59
CA ASP A 140 4.65 3.63 1.23
C ASP A 140 4.56 4.71 2.31
N VAL A 141 3.34 5.00 2.79
CA VAL A 141 3.10 6.10 3.73
C VAL A 141 3.53 5.76 5.15
N LEU A 142 3.34 4.50 5.58
CA LEU A 142 3.52 4.10 6.98
C LEU A 142 4.87 3.44 7.25
N VAL A 143 5.53 2.91 6.22
CA VAL A 143 6.78 2.13 6.34
C VAL A 143 7.90 2.83 5.56
N CYS A 144 7.85 2.78 4.24
CA CYS A 144 8.76 3.47 3.32
C CYS A 144 8.29 3.30 1.87
N ASP A 145 8.68 4.22 1.00
CA ASP A 145 8.60 4.10 -0.47
C ASP A 145 9.76 3.27 -1.06
N CYS A 146 10.31 2.35 -0.27
CA CYS A 146 11.59 1.68 -0.53
C CYS A 146 11.45 0.21 -0.97
N TRP A 147 10.27 -0.20 -1.42
CA TRP A 147 9.99 -1.60 -1.75
C TRP A 147 10.86 -2.10 -2.90
N GLU A 148 11.02 -1.30 -3.97
CA GLU A 148 11.78 -1.69 -5.16
C GLU A 148 13.27 -1.92 -4.84
N GLU A 149 13.84 -1.15 -3.90
CA GLU A 149 15.23 -1.30 -3.45
C GLU A 149 15.41 -2.44 -2.46
N GLN A 150 14.50 -2.58 -1.50
CA GLN A 150 14.63 -3.57 -0.42
C GLN A 150 14.17 -4.98 -0.83
N GLN A 151 13.23 -5.07 -1.78
CA GLN A 151 12.59 -6.31 -2.27
C GLN A 151 12.26 -7.29 -1.13
N PRO A 152 11.52 -6.83 -0.10
CA PRO A 152 11.33 -7.60 1.10
C PRO A 152 10.60 -8.92 0.80
N GLY A 153 11.06 -10.00 1.42
CA GLY A 153 10.55 -11.35 1.13
C GLY A 153 10.91 -11.89 -0.27
N GLY A 154 11.75 -11.18 -1.04
CA GLY A 154 12.13 -11.55 -2.40
C GLY A 154 11.13 -11.13 -3.47
N PHE A 155 10.18 -10.24 -3.14
CA PHE A 155 9.18 -9.73 -4.07
C PHE A 155 9.63 -8.41 -4.70
N ALA A 156 9.55 -8.29 -6.02
CA ALA A 156 9.93 -7.07 -6.72
C ALA A 156 8.94 -5.92 -6.48
N SER A 157 7.68 -6.22 -6.18
CA SER A 157 6.63 -5.24 -5.87
C SER A 157 5.63 -5.75 -4.82
N VAL A 158 4.86 -4.82 -4.22
CA VAL A 158 3.71 -5.17 -3.36
C VAL A 158 2.69 -6.01 -4.13
N SER A 159 2.49 -5.71 -5.42
CA SER A 159 1.60 -6.49 -6.30
C SER A 159 2.06 -7.94 -6.44
N ASP A 160 3.36 -8.20 -6.58
CA ASP A 160 3.89 -9.56 -6.67
C ASP A 160 3.68 -10.35 -5.37
N TRP A 161 3.84 -9.67 -4.22
CA TRP A 161 3.56 -10.28 -2.92
C TRP A 161 2.09 -10.65 -2.75
N ILE A 162 1.18 -9.75 -3.13
CA ILE A 162 -0.27 -9.99 -3.11
C ILE A 162 -0.64 -11.15 -4.06
N ALA A 163 -0.09 -11.17 -5.27
CA ALA A 163 -0.33 -12.22 -6.24
C ALA A 163 0.16 -13.59 -5.74
N ALA A 164 1.34 -13.65 -5.11
CA ALA A 164 1.87 -14.87 -4.52
C ALA A 164 1.01 -15.36 -3.34
N ALA A 165 0.57 -14.45 -2.47
CA ALA A 165 -0.34 -14.80 -1.37
C ALA A 165 -1.68 -15.33 -1.88
N LYS A 166 -2.23 -14.73 -2.95
CA LYS A 166 -3.45 -15.23 -3.62
C LYS A 166 -3.27 -16.64 -4.16
N ALA A 167 -2.18 -16.89 -4.89
CA ALA A 167 -1.90 -18.19 -5.47
C ALA A 167 -1.81 -19.27 -4.37
N TYR A 168 -1.07 -18.97 -3.30
CA TYR A 168 -0.98 -19.85 -2.14
C TYR A 168 -2.34 -20.11 -1.48
N TYR A 169 -3.17 -19.06 -1.30
CA TYR A 169 -4.52 -19.21 -0.76
C TYR A 169 -5.36 -20.19 -1.59
N VAL A 170 -5.40 -20.00 -2.92
CA VAL A 170 -6.16 -20.86 -3.85
C VAL A 170 -5.66 -22.31 -3.82
N GLU A 171 -4.35 -22.53 -3.71
CA GLU A 171 -3.76 -23.87 -3.64
C GLU A 171 -3.93 -24.57 -2.28
N SER A 172 -4.02 -23.80 -1.19
CA SER A 172 -4.01 -24.34 0.18
C SER A 172 -5.30 -25.05 0.60
N GLU A 173 -6.41 -24.80 -0.10
CA GLU A 173 -7.77 -25.22 0.28
C GLU A 173 -8.18 -24.80 1.72
N GLN A 174 -7.46 -23.86 2.34
CA GLN A 174 -7.77 -23.33 3.66
C GLN A 174 -8.75 -22.16 3.57
N ASN A 175 -9.58 -22.00 4.60
CA ASN A 175 -10.48 -20.84 4.70
C ASN A 175 -9.73 -19.54 5.01
N SER A 176 -8.47 -19.60 5.44
CA SER A 176 -7.64 -18.44 5.72
C SER A 176 -6.17 -18.76 5.48
N THR A 177 -5.42 -17.81 4.94
CA THR A 177 -3.95 -17.89 4.84
C THR A 177 -3.30 -16.59 5.28
N LYS A 178 -2.03 -16.70 5.70
CA LYS A 178 -1.22 -15.56 6.13
C LYS A 178 0.15 -15.58 5.45
N SER A 179 0.59 -14.44 4.96
CA SER A 179 1.95 -14.20 4.48
C SER A 179 2.59 -13.09 5.31
N LYS A 180 3.86 -13.25 5.67
CA LYS A 180 4.56 -12.34 6.60
C LYS A 180 5.87 -11.86 6.00
N ILE A 181 6.14 -10.57 6.17
CA ILE A 181 7.40 -9.92 5.86
C ILE A 181 7.86 -9.20 7.13
N SER A 182 9.09 -9.45 7.57
CA SER A 182 9.66 -8.84 8.78
C SER A 182 10.92 -8.05 8.44
N GLY A 183 11.13 -6.94 9.14
CA GLY A 183 12.38 -6.18 9.07
C GLY A 183 12.43 -5.09 8.00
N LEU A 184 11.34 -4.84 7.27
CA LEU A 184 11.25 -3.70 6.34
C LEU A 184 11.24 -2.41 7.15
N VAL A 185 12.41 -1.75 7.23
CA VAL A 185 12.65 -0.56 8.08
C VAL A 185 12.20 -0.80 9.52
N GLY A 186 12.45 -2.01 10.04
CA GLY A 186 12.07 -2.41 11.40
C GLY A 186 10.59 -2.74 11.61
N ASN A 187 9.73 -2.63 10.60
CA ASN A 187 8.31 -2.98 10.69
C ASN A 187 8.06 -4.46 10.31
N GLN A 188 6.93 -4.99 10.74
CA GLN A 188 6.39 -6.27 10.29
C GLN A 188 5.11 -6.04 9.49
N LEU A 189 5.03 -6.68 8.33
CA LEU A 189 3.86 -6.72 7.46
C LEU A 189 3.23 -8.11 7.50
N ILE A 190 1.91 -8.15 7.64
CA ILE A 190 1.12 -9.38 7.57
C ILE A 190 0.03 -9.17 6.54
N LEU A 191 -0.03 -10.06 5.55
CA LEU A 191 -1.10 -10.13 4.58
C LEU A 191 -1.94 -11.37 4.89
N GLU A 192 -3.23 -11.20 5.12
CA GLU A 192 -4.18 -12.29 5.36
C GLU A 192 -5.28 -12.29 4.32
N ILE A 193 -5.66 -13.48 3.86
CA ILE A 193 -6.80 -13.70 2.96
C ILE A 193 -7.71 -14.67 3.68
N THR A 194 -8.97 -14.31 3.92
CA THR A 194 -9.94 -15.15 4.61
C THR A 194 -11.25 -15.20 3.84
N SER A 195 -11.76 -16.40 3.55
CA SER A 195 -13.14 -16.56 3.07
C SER A 195 -14.13 -16.40 4.21
N THR A 196 -15.18 -15.63 3.96
CA THR A 196 -16.31 -15.44 4.88
C THR A 196 -17.52 -16.30 4.49
N GLY A 197 -17.37 -17.15 3.46
CA GLY A 197 -18.45 -17.91 2.82
C GLY A 197 -18.93 -17.26 1.52
N ASP A 198 -19.40 -16.02 1.60
CA ASP A 198 -19.99 -15.29 0.47
C ASP A 198 -19.06 -14.18 -0.09
N SER A 199 -17.94 -13.92 0.59
CA SER A 199 -16.95 -12.93 0.20
C SER A 199 -15.54 -13.35 0.64
N TYR A 200 -14.55 -12.55 0.24
CA TYR A 200 -13.17 -12.66 0.68
C TYR A 200 -12.76 -11.37 1.37
N LEU A 201 -12.17 -11.52 2.55
CA LEU A 201 -11.58 -10.43 3.31
C LEU A 201 -10.08 -10.45 3.10
N TRP A 202 -9.57 -9.37 2.52
CA TRP A 202 -8.16 -9.08 2.37
C TRP A 202 -7.73 -8.14 3.49
N THR A 203 -6.73 -8.56 4.25
CA THR A 203 -6.25 -7.82 5.41
C THR A 203 -4.76 -7.56 5.28
N LEU A 204 -4.36 -6.29 5.29
CA LEU A 204 -2.97 -5.90 5.50
C LEU A 204 -2.83 -5.36 6.92
N ILE A 205 -1.87 -5.88 7.67
CA ILE A 205 -1.49 -5.42 9.00
C ILE A 205 -0.05 -4.92 8.94
N VAL A 206 0.16 -3.67 9.37
CA VAL A 206 1.48 -3.05 9.55
C VAL A 206 1.72 -2.89 11.04
N LEU A 207 2.78 -3.51 11.55
CA LEU A 207 3.19 -3.47 12.96
C LEU A 207 4.56 -2.80 13.08
N LYS A 208 4.70 -1.96 14.10
CA LYS A 208 5.99 -1.41 14.54
C LYS A 208 6.78 -2.38 15.40
#